data_AF-A0A8K0QYR1-F1
#
_entry.id   AF-A0A8K0QYR1-F1
#
_cell.length_a   1.000
_cell.length_b   1.000
_cell.length_c   1.000
_cell.angle_alpha   90.00
_cell.angle_beta   90.00
_cell.angle_gamma   90.00
#
_symmetry.space_group_name_H-M   'P 1'
#
loop_
_entity.id
_entity.type
_entity.pdbx_description
1 polymer ?
#
loop_
_entity_poly.entity_id
_entity_poly.type
_entity_poly.pdbx_seq_one_letter_code
_entity_poly.pdbx_strand_id
1 'polypeptide(L)'
;MAVANLHTLDSDILFEILTACDNLVTLRNLILTHPVLYHTFNNRRRLILRTVLRTQYHVHFLRRPHEHKFGETHSSILLIKTSNVIDRVALREAPWPELKRLMPEVLSCKWASWLLGSYNQAGLQDEALLLARESIRIMLAKCKILVSEQSALARAVIRTYTTANLQEEALELDEAILQHLSPRQPDYSVWAKQLITTYQKTGHDDKILPLQLKCWETCKTCAGAASDYALDWARSIIRGYQLKGEDAQAIAFQETVRTLLDPRTPQYIAWSRQLIQMHQKSNQPAEALAVTQSVWRHLGPETKGYRPWTAQLSEQYDTLGRPDDALAVVEAAWTAIGVYLARFPNDIAWKYQARGAGLMLAKAYRRHQRIDEAIALEVKCKALSV
;
A
#
# COMPACT_ATOMS: atom_id res chain seq x y z
N MET A 1 -64.76 -35.18 10.12
CA MET A 1 -63.46 -34.49 10.14
C MET A 1 -63.63 -33.17 9.39
N ALA A 2 -63.66 -32.06 10.11
CA ALA A 2 -63.82 -30.75 9.48
C ALA A 2 -62.61 -30.50 8.58
N VAL A 3 -62.84 -30.28 7.29
CA VAL A 3 -61.82 -29.82 6.35
C VAL A 3 -61.45 -28.43 6.82
N ALA A 4 -60.39 -28.31 7.62
CA ALA A 4 -59.88 -27.03 8.06
C ALA A 4 -59.48 -26.26 6.80
N ASN A 5 -60.27 -25.24 6.49
CA ASN A 5 -60.01 -24.40 5.35
C ASN A 5 -58.72 -23.61 5.61
N LEU A 6 -57.81 -23.57 4.64
CA LEU A 6 -56.53 -22.85 4.77
C LEU A 6 -56.70 -21.37 5.17
N HIS A 7 -57.85 -20.77 4.87
CA HIS A 7 -58.20 -19.41 5.24
C HIS A 7 -58.68 -19.23 6.69
N THR A 8 -58.96 -20.31 7.42
CA THR A 8 -59.35 -20.27 8.85
C THR A 8 -58.21 -20.64 9.79
N LEU A 9 -57.04 -21.01 9.26
CA LEU A 9 -55.87 -21.34 10.06
C LEU A 9 -55.18 -20.07 10.54
N ASP A 10 -54.73 -20.09 11.80
CA ASP A 10 -53.93 -19.02 12.39
C ASP A 10 -52.63 -18.80 11.60
N SER A 11 -52.17 -17.55 11.53
CA SER A 11 -50.89 -17.19 10.92
C SER A 11 -49.70 -17.95 11.52
N ASP A 12 -49.75 -18.33 12.79
CA ASP A 12 -48.70 -19.11 13.44
C ASP A 12 -48.69 -20.58 12.98
N ILE A 13 -49.86 -21.18 12.79
CA ILE A 13 -49.98 -22.55 12.23
C ILE A 13 -49.50 -22.57 10.79
N LEU A 14 -49.88 -21.57 9.99
CA LEU A 14 -49.42 -21.43 8.62
C LEU A 14 -47.91 -21.21 8.54
N PHE A 15 -47.33 -20.49 9.49
CA PHE A 15 -45.88 -20.32 9.61
C PHE A 15 -45.18 -21.66 9.90
N GLU A 16 -45.67 -22.45 10.85
CA GLU A 16 -45.11 -23.77 11.17
C GLU A 16 -45.12 -24.71 9.96
N ILE A 17 -46.23 -24.73 9.20
CA ILE A 17 -46.36 -25.51 7.96
C ILE A 17 -45.29 -25.08 6.94
N LEU A 18 -45.05 -23.78 6.78
CA LEU A 18 -44.06 -23.25 5.86
C LEU A 18 -42.62 -23.59 6.30
N THR A 19 -42.33 -23.55 7.61
CA THR A 19 -41.00 -23.88 8.15
C THR A 19 -40.69 -25.38 8.18
N ALA A 20 -41.71 -26.23 8.14
CA ALA A 20 -41.57 -27.69 8.09
C ALA A 20 -41.10 -28.23 6.73
N CYS A 21 -40.97 -27.38 5.70
CA CYS A 21 -40.47 -27.80 4.40
C CYS A 21 -39.00 -28.26 4.46
N ASP A 22 -38.69 -29.40 3.82
CA ASP A 22 -37.34 -29.97 3.82
C ASP A 22 -36.32 -29.19 2.98
N ASN A 23 -36.78 -28.45 1.97
CA ASN A 23 -35.93 -27.69 1.06
C ASN A 23 -36.67 -26.52 0.39
N LEU A 24 -35.90 -25.62 -0.23
CA LEU A 24 -36.44 -24.43 -0.90
C LEU A 24 -37.36 -24.75 -2.09
N VAL A 25 -37.22 -25.90 -2.74
CA VAL A 25 -38.09 -26.31 -3.86
C VAL A 25 -39.47 -26.67 -3.34
N THR A 26 -39.55 -27.45 -2.27
CA THR A 26 -40.82 -27.79 -1.61
C THR A 26 -41.51 -26.54 -1.09
N LEU A 27 -40.75 -25.63 -0.45
CA LEU A 27 -41.29 -24.35 0.01
C LEU A 27 -41.86 -23.53 -1.16
N ARG A 28 -41.13 -23.43 -2.29
CA ARG A 28 -41.60 -22.71 -3.47
C ARG A 28 -42.89 -23.31 -4.02
N ASN A 29 -42.98 -24.63 -4.11
CA ASN A 29 -44.19 -25.29 -4.60
C ASN A 29 -45.36 -25.02 -3.65
N LEU A 30 -45.14 -25.08 -2.34
CA LEU A 30 -46.15 -24.86 -1.32
C LEU A 30 -46.71 -23.43 -1.33
N ILE A 31 -45.86 -22.40 -1.42
CA ILE A 31 -46.33 -21.00 -1.47
C ILE A 31 -47.10 -20.67 -2.75
N LEU A 32 -46.91 -21.45 -3.82
CA LEU A 32 -47.63 -21.28 -5.09
C LEU A 32 -49.01 -21.95 -5.09
N THR A 33 -49.33 -22.81 -4.12
CA THR A 33 -50.62 -23.52 -4.08
C THR A 33 -51.76 -22.63 -3.60
N HIS A 34 -51.51 -21.66 -2.72
CA HIS A 34 -52.57 -20.86 -2.12
C HIS A 34 -52.12 -19.43 -1.73
N PRO A 35 -52.91 -18.38 -2.02
CA PRO A 35 -52.56 -16.98 -1.72
C PRO A 35 -52.28 -16.72 -0.23
N VAL A 36 -53.05 -17.34 0.68
CA VAL A 36 -52.84 -17.18 2.14
C VAL A 36 -51.44 -17.65 2.55
N LEU A 37 -50.94 -18.75 1.99
CA LEU A 37 -49.58 -19.23 2.26
C LEU A 37 -48.54 -18.26 1.72
N TYR A 38 -48.77 -17.69 0.55
CA TYR A 38 -47.90 -16.66 -0.01
C TYR A 38 -47.87 -15.39 0.87
N HIS A 39 -49.01 -14.95 1.40
CA HIS A 39 -49.07 -13.79 2.29
C HIS A 39 -48.36 -14.05 3.62
N THR A 40 -48.62 -15.19 4.26
CA THR A 40 -47.89 -15.59 5.48
C THR A 40 -46.40 -15.71 5.22
N PHE A 41 -46.02 -16.29 4.07
CA PHE A 41 -44.65 -16.33 3.63
C PHE A 41 -44.06 -14.93 3.48
N ASN A 42 -44.75 -14.01 2.82
CA ASN A 42 -44.23 -12.67 2.60
C ASN A 42 -44.06 -11.87 3.91
N ASN A 43 -44.97 -12.05 4.86
CA ASN A 43 -44.92 -11.40 6.18
C ASN A 43 -43.73 -11.88 7.03
N ARG A 44 -43.36 -13.16 6.96
CA ARG A 44 -42.25 -13.76 7.72
C ARG A 44 -41.13 -14.31 6.83
N ARG A 45 -40.95 -13.70 5.65
CA ARG A 45 -40.13 -14.21 4.54
C ARG A 45 -38.71 -14.57 4.92
N ARG A 46 -38.03 -13.65 5.62
CA ARG A 46 -36.66 -13.82 6.09
C ARG A 46 -36.53 -15.03 7.01
N LEU A 47 -37.43 -15.14 7.99
CA LEU A 47 -37.39 -16.19 9.00
C LEU A 47 -37.68 -17.57 8.37
N ILE A 48 -38.70 -17.66 7.51
CA ILE A 48 -39.08 -18.91 6.83
C ILE A 48 -37.94 -19.40 5.93
N LEU A 49 -37.43 -18.53 5.05
CA LEU A 49 -36.33 -18.90 4.14
C LEU A 49 -35.08 -19.35 4.90
N ARG A 50 -34.72 -18.62 5.96
CA ARG A 50 -33.57 -18.96 6.81
C ARG A 50 -33.75 -20.32 7.47
N THR A 51 -34.94 -20.60 8.02
CA THR A 51 -35.23 -21.86 8.72
C THR A 51 -35.25 -23.04 7.75
N VAL A 52 -35.97 -22.94 6.63
CA VAL A 52 -36.05 -24.01 5.62
C VAL A 52 -34.68 -24.30 5.03
N LEU A 53 -33.91 -23.26 4.68
CA LEU A 53 -32.55 -23.47 4.17
C LEU A 53 -31.64 -24.08 5.23
N ARG A 54 -31.76 -23.69 6.51
CA ARG A 54 -31.00 -24.30 7.61
C ARG A 54 -31.32 -25.79 7.75
N THR A 55 -32.60 -26.17 7.65
CA THR A 55 -33.04 -27.58 7.66
C THR A 55 -32.43 -28.34 6.48
N GLN A 56 -32.57 -27.80 5.26
CA GLN A 56 -31.95 -28.36 4.05
C GLN A 56 -30.43 -28.51 4.21
N TYR A 57 -29.78 -27.50 4.79
CA TYR A 57 -28.34 -27.47 4.99
C TYR A 57 -27.89 -28.50 6.04
N HIS A 58 -28.55 -28.61 7.19
CA HIS A 58 -28.21 -29.58 8.24
C HIS A 58 -28.31 -31.03 7.75
N VAL A 59 -29.37 -31.36 7.01
CA VAL A 59 -29.54 -32.70 6.40
C VAL A 59 -28.37 -33.03 5.46
N HIS A 60 -27.83 -32.01 4.78
CA HIS A 60 -26.72 -32.15 3.85
C HIS A 60 -25.32 -32.01 4.49
N PHE A 61 -25.19 -31.32 5.62
CA PHE A 61 -23.94 -31.02 6.32
C PHE A 61 -23.37 -32.25 7.06
N LEU A 62 -24.23 -33.11 7.59
CA LEU A 62 -23.83 -34.34 8.31
C LEU A 62 -23.17 -35.42 7.41
N ARG A 63 -23.00 -35.18 6.11
CA ARG A 63 -22.56 -36.23 5.15
C ARG A 63 -21.17 -36.06 4.54
N ARG A 64 -20.50 -34.89 4.54
CA ARG A 64 -19.21 -34.65 3.80
C ARG A 64 -18.40 -33.45 4.32
N PRO A 65 -17.07 -33.38 4.04
CA PRO A 65 -16.17 -32.37 4.61
C PRO A 65 -16.47 -30.93 4.16
N HIS A 66 -16.11 -29.99 5.04
CA HIS A 66 -16.69 -28.65 5.15
C HIS A 66 -16.38 -27.69 3.99
N GLU A 67 -15.17 -27.67 3.42
CA GLU A 67 -14.75 -26.57 2.53
C GLU A 67 -15.42 -26.54 1.15
N HIS A 68 -15.55 -27.69 0.47
CA HIS A 68 -16.09 -27.74 -0.91
C HIS A 68 -17.56 -27.32 -0.97
N LYS A 69 -18.35 -27.66 0.05
CA LYS A 69 -19.80 -27.43 0.05
C LYS A 69 -20.17 -25.96 0.29
N PHE A 70 -19.32 -25.18 0.96
CA PHE A 70 -19.58 -23.74 1.15
C PHE A 70 -19.39 -22.94 -0.14
N GLY A 71 -18.38 -23.28 -0.94
CA GLY A 71 -18.21 -22.73 -2.29
C GLY A 71 -19.41 -23.04 -3.19
N GLU A 72 -19.91 -24.27 -3.14
CA GLU A 72 -21.14 -24.70 -3.83
C GLU A 72 -22.38 -23.96 -3.30
N THR A 73 -22.50 -23.76 -1.99
CA THR A 73 -23.64 -23.05 -1.38
C THR A 73 -23.64 -21.58 -1.77
N HIS A 74 -22.48 -20.91 -1.75
CA HIS A 74 -22.36 -19.54 -2.24
C HIS A 74 -22.73 -19.42 -3.72
N SER A 75 -22.20 -20.33 -4.54
CA SER A 75 -22.50 -20.39 -5.99
C SER A 75 -23.99 -20.64 -6.23
N SER A 76 -24.60 -21.53 -5.44
CA SER A 76 -26.03 -21.79 -5.49
C SER A 76 -26.85 -20.56 -5.11
N ILE A 77 -26.48 -19.84 -4.06
CA ILE A 77 -27.16 -18.59 -3.66
C ILE A 77 -27.03 -17.52 -4.76
N LEU A 78 -25.89 -17.43 -5.45
CA LEU A 78 -25.73 -16.52 -6.60
C LEU A 78 -26.59 -16.93 -7.81
N LEU A 79 -26.77 -18.23 -8.03
CA LEU A 79 -27.61 -18.77 -9.10
C LEU A 79 -29.10 -18.58 -8.82
N ILE A 80 -29.51 -18.57 -7.55
CA ILE A 80 -30.88 -18.20 -7.16
C ILE A 80 -31.04 -16.70 -7.43
N LYS A 81 -31.59 -16.37 -8.62
CA LYS A 81 -31.98 -15.01 -8.99
C LYS A 81 -33.15 -14.53 -8.12
N THR A 82 -32.88 -14.13 -6.88
CA THR A 82 -33.86 -13.42 -6.06
C THR A 82 -33.78 -11.93 -6.36
N SER A 83 -34.91 -11.35 -6.79
CA SER A 83 -35.05 -9.89 -6.91
C SER A 83 -35.18 -9.21 -5.54
N ASN A 84 -35.62 -9.95 -4.52
CA ASN A 84 -35.81 -9.43 -3.17
C ASN A 84 -34.50 -9.46 -2.36
N VAL A 85 -34.10 -8.29 -1.85
CA VAL A 85 -32.90 -8.12 -1.02
C VAL A 85 -32.95 -8.92 0.28
N ILE A 86 -34.14 -9.09 0.87
CA ILE A 86 -34.36 -9.82 2.12
C ILE A 86 -34.13 -11.32 1.95
N ASP A 87 -34.40 -11.87 0.76
CA ASP A 87 -34.13 -13.28 0.49
C ASP A 87 -32.64 -13.54 0.51
N ARG A 88 -31.86 -12.65 -0.11
CA ARG A 88 -30.40 -12.76 -0.13
C ARG A 88 -29.81 -12.72 1.28
N VAL A 89 -30.40 -11.93 2.17
CA VAL A 89 -30.03 -11.92 3.59
C VAL A 89 -30.36 -13.27 4.24
N ALA A 90 -31.61 -13.71 4.14
CA ALA A 90 -32.08 -14.95 4.76
C ALA A 90 -31.26 -16.17 4.36
N LEU A 91 -30.97 -16.28 3.06
CA LEU A 91 -30.17 -17.38 2.51
C LEU A 91 -28.72 -17.35 3.04
N ARG A 92 -28.14 -16.17 3.26
CA ARG A 92 -26.79 -16.03 3.81
C ARG A 92 -26.70 -16.14 5.33
N GLU A 93 -27.79 -15.85 6.05
CA GLU A 93 -27.87 -16.05 7.50
C GLU A 93 -27.90 -17.53 7.88
N ALA A 94 -28.52 -18.39 7.08
CA ALA A 94 -28.75 -19.79 7.42
C ALA A 94 -27.47 -20.58 7.82
N PRO A 95 -26.35 -20.50 7.07
CA PRO A 95 -25.12 -21.19 7.45
C PRO A 95 -24.22 -20.42 8.43
N TRP A 96 -24.56 -19.17 8.78
CA TRP A 96 -23.70 -18.31 9.59
C TRP A 96 -23.36 -18.88 10.98
N PRO A 97 -24.28 -19.48 11.77
CA PRO A 97 -23.95 -20.02 13.08
C PRO A 97 -22.84 -21.07 13.08
N GLU A 98 -22.77 -21.89 12.02
CA GLU A 98 -21.73 -22.91 11.86
C GLU A 98 -20.40 -22.27 11.40
N LEU A 99 -20.47 -21.39 10.39
CA LEU A 99 -19.28 -20.71 9.87
C LEU A 99 -18.60 -19.80 10.89
N LYS A 100 -19.39 -19.19 11.78
CA LYS A 100 -18.88 -18.35 12.86
C LYS A 100 -17.95 -19.11 13.81
N ARG A 101 -18.18 -20.42 14.02
CA ARG A 101 -17.31 -21.26 14.88
C ARG A 101 -15.91 -21.43 14.28
N LEU A 102 -15.83 -21.43 12.95
CA LEU A 102 -14.60 -21.56 12.18
C LEU A 102 -13.82 -20.24 12.05
N MET A 103 -14.34 -19.13 12.57
CA MET A 103 -13.59 -17.86 12.54
C MET A 103 -12.26 -17.98 13.32
N PRO A 104 -11.14 -17.49 12.75
CA PRO A 104 -11.02 -16.56 11.62
C PRO A 104 -10.50 -17.20 10.33
N GLU A 105 -10.98 -18.40 9.97
CA GLU A 105 -10.62 -19.04 8.70
C GLU A 105 -11.08 -18.23 7.48
N VAL A 106 -10.37 -18.38 6.36
CA VAL A 106 -10.61 -17.64 5.10
C VAL A 106 -12.09 -17.67 4.67
N LEU A 107 -12.70 -18.85 4.65
CA LEU A 107 -14.10 -19.00 4.20
C LEU A 107 -15.08 -18.29 5.13
N SER A 108 -14.87 -18.38 6.44
CA SER A 108 -15.72 -17.71 7.42
C SER A 108 -15.64 -16.17 7.29
N CYS A 109 -14.46 -15.62 7.01
CA CYS A 109 -14.27 -14.19 6.79
C CYS A 109 -14.88 -13.70 5.48
N LYS A 110 -14.73 -14.47 4.39
CA LYS A 110 -15.44 -14.20 3.12
C LYS A 110 -16.95 -14.17 3.32
N TRP A 111 -17.48 -15.16 4.02
CA TRP A 111 -18.91 -15.26 4.26
C TRP A 111 -19.44 -14.09 5.08
N ALA A 112 -18.75 -13.74 6.17
CA ALA A 112 -19.07 -12.58 6.98
C ALA A 112 -19.11 -11.29 6.13
N SER A 113 -18.13 -11.12 5.24
CA SER A 113 -18.06 -9.96 4.33
C SER A 113 -19.27 -9.89 3.38
N TRP A 114 -19.69 -11.02 2.82
CA TRP A 114 -20.88 -11.09 1.96
C TRP A 114 -22.18 -10.88 2.73
N LEU A 115 -22.27 -11.41 3.95
CA LEU A 115 -23.44 -11.24 4.81
C LEU A 115 -23.59 -9.78 5.24
N LEU A 116 -22.50 -9.11 5.65
CA LEU A 116 -22.48 -7.66 5.90
C LEU A 116 -22.94 -6.86 4.68
N GLY A 117 -22.43 -7.19 3.49
CA GLY A 117 -22.87 -6.56 2.24
C GLY A 117 -24.37 -6.74 1.99
N SER A 118 -24.94 -7.88 2.38
CA SER A 118 -26.37 -8.16 2.23
C SER A 118 -27.23 -7.39 3.21
N TYR A 119 -26.80 -7.27 4.47
CA TYR A 119 -27.49 -6.44 5.46
C TYR A 119 -27.50 -4.97 5.05
N ASN A 120 -26.35 -4.44 4.61
CA ASN A 120 -26.25 -3.05 4.16
C ASN A 120 -27.15 -2.78 2.95
N GLN A 121 -27.26 -3.71 1.99
CA GLN A 121 -28.18 -3.58 0.86
C GLN A 121 -29.66 -3.67 1.24
N ALA A 122 -29.98 -4.37 2.32
CA ALA A 122 -31.34 -4.54 2.82
C ALA A 122 -31.77 -3.45 3.81
N GLY A 123 -30.89 -2.51 4.17
CA GLY A 123 -31.17 -1.48 5.18
C GLY A 123 -31.24 -2.02 6.62
N LEU A 124 -30.74 -3.24 6.86
CA LEU A 124 -30.73 -3.91 8.17
C LEU A 124 -29.49 -3.49 8.95
N GLN A 125 -29.44 -2.22 9.36
CA GLN A 125 -28.24 -1.61 9.95
C GLN A 125 -27.87 -2.21 11.31
N ASP A 126 -28.84 -2.50 12.18
CA ASP A 126 -28.60 -3.05 13.51
C ASP A 126 -27.96 -4.45 13.42
N GLU A 127 -28.46 -5.32 12.54
CA GLU A 127 -27.87 -6.63 12.33
C GLU A 127 -26.50 -6.57 11.65
N ALA A 128 -26.30 -5.61 10.75
CA ALA A 128 -24.98 -5.35 10.15
C ALA A 128 -23.97 -4.97 11.24
N LEU A 129 -24.34 -4.05 12.14
CA LEU A 129 -23.48 -3.59 13.24
C LEU A 129 -23.17 -4.69 14.24
N LEU A 130 -24.16 -5.50 14.61
CA LEU A 130 -23.96 -6.64 15.51
C LEU A 130 -22.99 -7.65 14.92
N LEU A 131 -23.18 -8.03 13.65
CA LEU A 131 -22.27 -8.93 12.94
C LEU A 131 -20.87 -8.33 12.82
N ALA A 132 -20.77 -7.04 12.52
CA ALA A 132 -19.52 -6.31 12.37
C ALA A 132 -18.70 -6.31 13.68
N ARG A 133 -19.32 -5.89 14.79
CA ARG A 133 -18.69 -5.88 16.14
C ARG A 133 -18.27 -7.28 16.58
N GLU A 134 -19.09 -8.29 16.31
CA GLU A 134 -18.76 -9.65 16.72
C GLU A 134 -17.63 -10.27 15.89
N SER A 135 -17.71 -10.15 14.56
CA SER A 135 -16.73 -10.74 13.65
C SER A 135 -15.35 -10.12 13.86
N ILE A 136 -15.26 -8.80 14.02
CA ILE A 136 -13.99 -8.12 14.26
C ILE A 136 -13.38 -8.53 15.60
N ARG A 137 -14.19 -8.64 16.66
CA ARG A 137 -13.74 -9.07 17.99
C ARG A 137 -13.13 -10.47 17.96
N ILE A 138 -13.80 -11.43 17.31
CA ILE A 138 -13.29 -12.81 17.19
C ILE A 138 -12.02 -12.83 16.35
N MET A 139 -11.99 -12.08 15.26
CA MET A 139 -10.85 -12.03 14.34
C MET A 139 -9.61 -11.46 15.01
N LEU A 140 -9.69 -10.28 15.63
CA LEU A 140 -8.55 -9.65 16.29
C LEU A 140 -8.06 -10.43 17.52
N ALA A 141 -8.96 -11.14 18.23
CA ALA A 141 -8.56 -11.99 19.35
C ALA A 141 -7.75 -13.22 18.93
N LYS A 142 -7.98 -13.75 17.72
CA LYS A 142 -7.37 -15.00 17.24
C LYS A 142 -6.24 -14.78 16.23
N CYS A 143 -6.26 -13.69 15.46
CA CYS A 143 -5.26 -13.39 14.44
C CYS A 143 -4.17 -12.46 14.98
N LYS A 144 -2.92 -12.94 14.97
CA LYS A 144 -1.76 -12.06 15.18
C LYS A 144 -1.46 -11.21 13.94
N ILE A 145 -1.44 -11.86 12.78
CA ILE A 145 -1.20 -11.22 11.47
C ILE A 145 -2.40 -11.51 10.58
N LEU A 146 -2.93 -10.48 9.94
CA LEU A 146 -4.05 -10.61 8.98
C LEU A 146 -3.50 -10.95 7.60
N VAL A 147 -4.22 -11.83 6.89
CA VAL A 147 -4.00 -12.07 5.47
C VAL A 147 -5.13 -11.41 4.65
N SER A 148 -5.08 -11.55 3.33
CA SER A 148 -5.94 -10.82 2.38
C SER A 148 -7.44 -10.87 2.73
N GLU A 149 -7.94 -12.01 3.22
CA GLU A 149 -9.37 -12.23 3.41
C GLU A 149 -9.89 -11.66 4.73
N GLN A 150 -9.09 -11.73 5.79
CA GLN A 150 -9.37 -11.03 7.05
C GLN A 150 -9.30 -9.51 6.84
N SER A 151 -8.38 -9.05 5.99
CA SER A 151 -8.27 -7.64 5.61
C SER A 151 -9.50 -7.19 4.80
N ALA A 152 -10.02 -8.04 3.91
CA ALA A 152 -11.26 -7.76 3.18
C ALA A 152 -12.48 -7.66 4.12
N LEU A 153 -12.57 -8.54 5.12
CA LEU A 153 -13.60 -8.46 6.17
C LEU A 153 -13.47 -7.16 6.97
N ALA A 154 -12.27 -6.80 7.41
CA ALA A 154 -12.02 -5.55 8.12
C ALA A 154 -12.51 -4.33 7.32
N ARG A 155 -12.22 -4.26 6.02
CA ARG A 155 -12.73 -3.18 5.14
C ARG A 155 -14.26 -3.17 5.08
N ALA A 156 -14.89 -4.34 5.03
CA ALA A 156 -16.36 -4.43 5.04
C ALA A 156 -16.96 -3.93 6.36
N VAL A 157 -16.31 -4.22 7.50
CA VAL A 157 -16.69 -3.74 8.82
C VAL A 157 -16.53 -2.22 8.93
N ILE A 158 -15.38 -1.67 8.55
CA ILE A 158 -15.11 -0.23 8.57
C ILE A 158 -16.13 0.54 7.73
N ARG A 159 -16.44 0.03 6.53
CA ARG A 159 -17.52 0.60 5.70
C ARG A 159 -18.87 0.58 6.41
N THR A 160 -19.17 -0.49 7.14
CA THR A 160 -20.43 -0.63 7.90
C THR A 160 -20.52 0.40 9.03
N TYR A 161 -19.42 0.63 9.77
CA TYR A 161 -19.34 1.69 10.77
C TYR A 161 -19.49 3.08 10.15
N THR A 162 -18.80 3.33 9.03
CA THR A 162 -18.91 4.58 8.27
C THR A 162 -20.36 4.85 7.83
N THR A 163 -21.07 3.84 7.31
CA THR A 163 -22.48 3.98 6.90
C THR A 163 -23.45 4.18 8.07
N ALA A 164 -23.09 3.70 9.26
CA ALA A 164 -23.86 3.92 10.49
C ALA A 164 -23.50 5.24 11.19
N ASN A 165 -22.71 6.11 10.54
CA ASN A 165 -22.23 7.36 11.10
C ASN A 165 -21.34 7.21 12.35
N LEU A 166 -20.67 6.07 12.47
CA LEU A 166 -19.73 5.72 13.55
C LEU A 166 -18.28 5.96 13.08
N GLN A 167 -17.96 7.22 12.78
CA GLN A 167 -16.68 7.59 12.15
C GLN A 167 -15.47 7.34 13.07
N GLU A 168 -15.58 7.66 14.35
CA GLU A 168 -14.49 7.45 15.31
C GLU A 168 -14.19 5.96 15.52
N GLU A 169 -15.22 5.13 15.68
CA GLU A 169 -15.02 3.67 15.81
C GLU A 169 -14.47 3.04 14.52
N ALA A 170 -14.83 3.59 13.35
CA ALA A 170 -14.24 3.18 12.08
C ALA A 170 -12.74 3.53 12.02
N LEU A 171 -12.37 4.72 12.50
CA LEU A 171 -10.99 5.21 12.52
C LEU A 171 -10.11 4.43 13.50
N GLU A 172 -10.59 4.20 14.72
CA GLU A 172 -9.93 3.37 15.72
C GLU A 172 -9.69 1.95 15.19
N LEU A 173 -10.67 1.40 14.46
CA LEU A 173 -10.52 0.10 13.84
C LEU A 173 -9.49 0.11 12.71
N ASP A 174 -9.48 1.13 11.85
CA ASP A 174 -8.46 1.27 10.80
C ASP A 174 -7.04 1.32 11.39
N GLU A 175 -6.85 2.09 12.47
CA GLU A 175 -5.59 2.18 13.20
C GLU A 175 -5.17 0.83 13.81
N ALA A 176 -6.12 0.11 14.42
CA ALA A 176 -5.88 -1.20 15.00
C ALA A 176 -5.50 -2.24 13.94
N ILE A 177 -6.22 -2.28 12.81
CA ILE A 177 -5.97 -3.22 11.72
C ILE A 177 -4.56 -3.07 11.15
N LEU A 178 -4.09 -1.83 10.99
CA LEU A 178 -2.74 -1.57 10.49
C LEU A 178 -1.66 -2.25 11.36
N GLN A 179 -1.88 -2.38 12.67
CA GLN A 179 -0.94 -3.05 13.59
C GLN A 179 -0.86 -4.57 13.37
N HIS A 180 -1.89 -5.16 12.76
CA HIS A 180 -1.94 -6.59 12.45
C HIS A 180 -1.53 -6.91 10.99
N LEU A 181 -1.16 -5.90 10.19
CA LEU A 181 -0.67 -6.11 8.83
C LEU A 181 0.85 -6.26 8.83
N SER A 182 1.37 -7.16 7.99
CA SER A 182 2.82 -7.34 7.85
C SER A 182 3.43 -6.18 7.06
N PRO A 183 4.43 -5.44 7.59
CA PRO A 183 5.08 -4.33 6.89
C PRO A 183 5.86 -4.73 5.63
N ARG A 184 6.07 -6.04 5.43
CA ARG A 184 6.71 -6.61 4.23
C ARG A 184 5.74 -6.83 3.08
N GLN A 185 4.43 -6.73 3.33
CA GLN A 185 3.40 -6.97 2.32
C GLN A 185 2.91 -5.65 1.74
N PRO A 186 2.57 -5.60 0.42
CA PRO A 186 2.02 -4.41 -0.22
C PRO A 186 0.78 -3.86 0.49
N ASP A 187 -0.03 -4.76 1.05
CA ASP A 187 -1.27 -4.43 1.76
C ASP A 187 -1.07 -3.45 2.92
N TYR A 188 0.05 -3.53 3.65
CA TYR A 188 0.36 -2.60 4.74
C TYR A 188 0.45 -1.17 4.23
N SER A 189 1.18 -0.95 3.14
CA SER A 189 1.36 0.38 2.55
C SER A 189 0.07 0.91 1.94
N VAL A 190 -0.74 0.05 1.31
CA VAL A 190 -2.06 0.43 0.78
C VAL A 190 -2.99 0.86 1.92
N TRP A 191 -3.02 0.09 3.01
CA TRP A 191 -3.87 0.39 4.16
C TRP A 191 -3.48 1.70 4.84
N ALA A 192 -2.20 1.90 5.13
CA ALA A 192 -1.72 3.14 5.75
C ALA A 192 -1.99 4.38 4.89
N LYS A 193 -1.87 4.29 3.55
CA LYS A 193 -2.23 5.39 2.64
C LYS A 193 -3.72 5.69 2.64
N GLN A 194 -4.57 4.66 2.76
CA GLN A 194 -6.01 4.84 2.92
C GLN A 194 -6.33 5.53 4.25
N LEU A 195 -5.71 5.11 5.35
CA LEU A 195 -5.85 5.76 6.66
C LEU A 195 -5.42 7.23 6.64
N ILE A 196 -4.32 7.58 5.96
CA ILE A 196 -3.92 8.99 5.76
C ILE A 196 -5.02 9.76 5.02
N THR A 197 -5.62 9.16 3.99
CA THR A 197 -6.73 9.79 3.26
C THR A 197 -7.96 9.98 4.15
N THR A 198 -8.23 9.02 5.04
CA THR A 198 -9.30 9.14 6.04
C THR A 198 -9.01 10.28 7.01
N TYR A 199 -7.79 10.38 7.56
CA TYR A 199 -7.40 11.49 8.44
C TYR A 199 -7.61 12.86 7.79
N GLN A 200 -7.20 13.02 6.52
CA GLN A 200 -7.41 14.28 5.78
C GLN A 200 -8.89 14.64 5.66
N LYS A 201 -9.75 13.65 5.40
CA LYS A 201 -11.20 13.87 5.26
C LYS A 201 -11.89 14.18 6.58
N THR A 202 -11.38 13.64 7.68
CA THR A 202 -11.97 13.81 9.02
C THR A 202 -11.32 14.92 9.83
N GLY A 203 -10.34 15.66 9.27
CA GLY A 203 -9.69 16.79 9.93
C GLY A 203 -8.58 16.42 10.93
N HIS A 204 -8.04 15.20 10.86
CA HIS A 204 -6.97 14.69 11.71
C HIS A 204 -5.58 14.85 11.07
N ASP A 205 -5.30 16.03 10.50
CA ASP A 205 -4.04 16.30 9.80
C ASP A 205 -2.80 16.20 10.70
N ASP A 206 -2.99 16.37 12.00
CA ASP A 206 -1.99 16.19 13.05
C ASP A 206 -1.48 14.74 13.16
N LYS A 207 -2.33 13.74 12.84
CA LYS A 207 -1.98 12.32 12.88
C LYS A 207 -1.21 11.82 11.65
N ILE A 208 -1.24 12.56 10.53
CA ILE A 208 -0.68 12.11 9.25
C ILE A 208 0.84 11.91 9.32
N LEU A 209 1.58 12.95 9.72
CA LEU A 209 3.03 12.90 9.76
C LEU A 209 3.55 11.86 10.78
N PRO A 210 3.00 11.77 12.02
CA PRO A 210 3.31 10.69 12.95
C PRO A 210 3.11 9.29 12.34
N LEU A 211 2.00 9.07 11.63
CA LEU A 211 1.74 7.80 10.97
C LEU A 211 2.77 7.49 9.87
N GLN A 212 3.08 8.47 9.02
CA GLN A 212 4.09 8.33 7.97
C GLN A 212 5.47 7.96 8.55
N LEU A 213 5.90 8.65 9.61
CA LEU A 213 7.15 8.37 10.32
C LEU A 213 7.16 6.95 10.91
N LYS A 214 6.06 6.54 11.55
CA LYS A 214 5.92 5.17 12.10
C LYS A 214 5.99 4.13 10.99
N CYS A 215 5.33 4.35 9.86
CA CYS A 215 5.39 3.44 8.70
C CYS A 215 6.80 3.37 8.11
N TRP A 216 7.48 4.50 7.98
CA TRP A 216 8.87 4.55 7.52
C TRP A 216 9.81 3.74 8.43
N GLU A 217 9.74 3.96 9.74
CA GLU A 217 10.55 3.22 10.72
C GLU A 217 10.26 1.71 10.68
N THR A 218 8.98 1.35 10.58
CA THR A 218 8.56 -0.04 10.50
C THR A 218 9.05 -0.71 9.21
N CYS A 219 8.92 -0.07 8.05
CA CYS A 219 9.43 -0.60 6.78
C CYS A 219 10.96 -0.66 6.77
N LYS A 220 11.64 0.37 7.29
CA LYS A 220 13.10 0.43 7.41
C LYS A 220 13.63 -0.74 8.24
N THR A 221 13.05 -0.99 9.41
CA THR A 221 13.46 -2.10 10.29
C THR A 221 13.14 -3.48 9.70
N CYS A 222 12.01 -3.63 9.00
CA CYS A 222 11.57 -4.92 8.49
C CYS A 222 12.22 -5.33 7.15
N ALA A 223 12.45 -4.38 6.25
CA ALA A 223 12.88 -4.60 4.87
C ALA A 223 14.16 -3.84 4.47
N GLY A 224 14.69 -2.98 5.35
CA GLY A 224 15.87 -2.16 5.10
C GLY A 224 15.53 -0.76 4.58
N ALA A 225 16.43 0.20 4.86
CA ALA A 225 16.27 1.61 4.48
C ALA A 225 16.23 1.84 2.95
N ALA A 226 16.90 0.97 2.19
CA ALA A 226 16.93 1.03 0.73
C ALA A 226 15.75 0.32 0.05
N SER A 227 14.82 -0.27 0.81
CA SER A 227 13.63 -0.89 0.24
C SER A 227 12.71 0.16 -0.41
N ASP A 228 12.07 -0.20 -1.52
CA ASP A 228 11.18 0.70 -2.26
C ASP A 228 10.06 1.26 -1.35
N TYR A 229 9.51 0.43 -0.46
CA TYR A 229 8.50 0.85 0.51
C TYR A 229 9.02 1.91 1.49
N ALA A 230 10.22 1.72 2.05
CA ALA A 230 10.81 2.71 2.96
C ALA A 230 11.11 4.02 2.22
N LEU A 231 11.63 3.95 1.00
CA LEU A 231 11.92 5.14 0.19
C LEU A 231 10.65 5.89 -0.22
N ASP A 232 9.56 5.18 -0.53
CA ASP A 232 8.27 5.79 -0.82
C ASP A 232 7.70 6.56 0.39
N TRP A 233 7.77 5.97 1.58
CA TRP A 233 7.37 6.67 2.80
C TRP A 233 8.26 7.89 3.07
N ALA A 234 9.57 7.75 2.87
CA ALA A 234 10.50 8.84 3.05
C ALA A 234 10.18 10.04 2.14
N ARG A 235 9.89 9.81 0.85
CA ARG A 235 9.44 10.85 -0.07
C ARG A 235 8.14 11.52 0.38
N SER A 236 7.20 10.73 0.90
CA SER A 236 5.94 11.25 1.43
C SER A 236 6.15 12.16 2.64
N ILE A 237 7.07 11.81 3.54
CA ILE A 237 7.44 12.60 4.72
C ILE A 237 8.08 13.93 4.30
N ILE A 238 9.04 13.89 3.37
CA ILE A 238 9.70 15.10 2.85
C ILE A 238 8.70 16.06 2.23
N ARG A 239 7.79 15.53 1.41
CA ARG A 239 6.69 16.32 0.83
C ARG A 239 5.79 16.90 1.92
N GLY A 240 5.52 16.12 2.98
CA GLY A 240 4.74 16.57 4.13
C GLY A 240 5.38 17.77 4.83
N TYR A 241 6.69 17.74 5.08
CA TYR A 241 7.43 18.88 5.63
C TYR A 241 7.40 20.09 4.69
N GLN A 242 7.66 19.90 3.40
CA GLN A 242 7.64 20.99 2.41
C GLN A 242 6.27 21.66 2.30
N LEU A 243 5.18 20.90 2.32
CA LEU A 243 3.82 21.46 2.27
C LEU A 243 3.49 22.30 3.51
N LYS A 244 4.12 22.03 4.66
CA LYS A 244 4.01 22.82 5.88
C LYS A 244 4.97 24.01 5.94
N GLY A 245 5.83 24.19 4.93
CA GLY A 245 6.90 25.20 4.95
C GLY A 245 8.06 24.85 5.89
N GLU A 246 8.15 23.60 6.33
CA GLU A 246 9.17 23.08 7.24
C GLU A 246 10.41 22.57 6.45
N ASP A 247 10.98 23.44 5.61
CA ASP A 247 12.06 23.06 4.68
C ASP A 247 13.32 22.55 5.40
N ALA A 248 13.63 23.08 6.57
CA ALA A 248 14.78 22.63 7.37
C ALA A 248 14.61 21.17 7.83
N GLN A 249 13.41 20.80 8.30
CA GLN A 249 13.07 19.42 8.67
C GLN A 249 13.08 18.50 7.45
N ALA A 250 12.59 18.97 6.30
CA ALA A 250 12.63 18.22 5.05
C ALA A 250 14.08 17.89 4.65
N ILE A 251 14.99 18.87 4.71
CA ILE A 251 16.42 18.71 4.43
C ILE A 251 17.07 17.73 5.41
N ALA A 252 16.84 17.92 6.72
CA ALA A 252 17.42 17.06 7.75
C ALA A 252 16.97 15.59 7.59
N PHE A 253 15.70 15.37 7.26
CA PHE A 253 15.17 14.04 7.01
C PHE A 253 15.72 13.44 5.71
N GLN A 254 15.83 14.21 4.63
CA GLN A 254 16.47 13.80 3.37
C GLN A 254 17.92 13.33 3.62
N GLU A 255 18.68 14.07 4.43
CA GLU A 255 20.05 13.71 4.81
C GLU A 255 20.10 12.41 5.63
N THR A 256 19.19 12.26 6.60
CA THR A 256 19.08 11.03 7.40
C THR A 256 18.80 9.81 6.53
N VAL A 257 17.89 9.92 5.55
CA VAL A 257 17.62 8.81 4.63
C VAL A 257 18.83 8.53 3.73
N ARG A 258 19.47 9.58 3.20
CA ARG A 258 20.66 9.45 2.33
C ARG A 258 21.80 8.71 3.02
N THR A 259 22.08 9.02 4.29
CA THR A 259 23.18 8.39 5.06
C THR A 259 22.95 6.91 5.35
N LEU A 260 21.71 6.43 5.27
CA LEU A 260 21.37 5.01 5.41
C LEU A 260 21.52 4.21 4.11
N LEU A 261 21.80 4.87 2.97
CA LEU A 261 21.96 4.23 1.67
C LEU A 261 23.42 3.91 1.38
N ASP A 262 23.67 2.80 0.68
CA ASP A 262 25.02 2.46 0.21
C ASP A 262 25.47 3.51 -0.85
N PRO A 263 26.61 4.21 -0.63
CA PRO A 263 27.13 5.22 -1.54
C PRO A 263 27.41 4.75 -2.97
N ARG A 264 27.55 3.44 -3.19
CA ARG A 264 27.80 2.85 -4.53
C ARG A 264 26.53 2.63 -5.34
N THR A 265 25.36 2.91 -4.76
CA THR A 265 24.07 2.64 -5.41
C THR A 265 23.54 3.85 -6.19
N PRO A 266 22.79 3.64 -7.28
CA PRO A 266 22.10 4.73 -7.97
C PRO A 266 21.11 5.48 -7.07
N GLN A 267 20.52 4.80 -6.07
CA GLN A 267 19.61 5.42 -5.11
C GLN A 267 20.34 6.50 -4.29
N TYR A 268 21.52 6.21 -3.75
CA TYR A 268 22.30 7.22 -3.02
C TYR A 268 22.59 8.46 -3.88
N ILE A 269 22.94 8.26 -5.16
CA ILE A 269 23.19 9.36 -6.10
C ILE A 269 21.92 10.18 -6.33
N ALA A 270 20.77 9.52 -6.55
CA ALA A 270 19.49 10.20 -6.74
C ALA A 270 19.07 11.02 -5.51
N TRP A 271 19.19 10.44 -4.31
CA TRP A 271 18.91 11.13 -3.05
C TRP A 271 19.86 12.30 -2.79
N SER A 272 21.14 12.15 -3.14
CA SER A 272 22.13 13.22 -3.04
C SER A 272 21.83 14.38 -4.00
N ARG A 273 21.40 14.08 -5.24
CA ARG A 273 20.99 15.09 -6.22
C ARG A 273 19.82 15.93 -5.70
N GLN A 274 18.81 15.28 -5.13
CA GLN A 274 17.67 15.98 -4.54
C GLN A 274 18.10 16.85 -3.36
N LEU A 275 18.96 16.33 -2.47
CA LEU A 275 19.47 17.09 -1.33
C LEU A 275 20.28 18.33 -1.75
N ILE A 276 21.14 18.21 -2.76
CA ILE A 276 21.87 19.35 -3.33
C ILE A 276 20.89 20.42 -3.82
N GLN A 277 19.84 20.03 -4.53
CA GLN A 277 18.82 20.96 -5.01
C GLN A 277 18.07 21.62 -3.84
N MET A 278 17.79 20.88 -2.77
CA MET A 278 17.14 21.44 -1.58
C MET A 278 18.03 22.49 -0.91
N HIS A 279 19.31 22.18 -0.67
CA HIS A 279 20.25 23.17 -0.12
C HIS A 279 20.41 24.40 -1.01
N GLN A 280 20.46 24.23 -2.34
CA GLN A 280 20.52 25.36 -3.27
C GLN A 280 19.28 26.26 -3.18
N LYS A 281 18.08 25.67 -3.10
CA LYS A 281 16.82 26.42 -2.92
C LYS A 281 16.77 27.14 -1.58
N SER A 282 17.37 26.57 -0.53
CA SER A 282 17.50 27.19 0.79
C SER A 282 18.70 28.13 0.92
N ASN A 283 19.36 28.49 -0.18
CA ASN A 283 20.53 29.38 -0.22
C ASN A 283 21.70 28.91 0.68
N GLN A 284 21.95 27.59 0.71
CA GLN A 284 23.02 26.92 1.46
C GLN A 284 24.05 26.28 0.51
N PRO A 285 24.83 27.08 -0.25
CA PRO A 285 25.75 26.55 -1.26
C PRO A 285 26.91 25.74 -0.65
N ALA A 286 27.32 26.03 0.58
CA ALA A 286 28.36 25.27 1.28
C ALA A 286 27.92 23.83 1.60
N GLU A 287 26.66 23.64 2.02
CA GLU A 287 26.12 22.30 2.29
C GLU A 287 25.89 21.52 1.00
N ALA A 288 25.40 22.19 -0.06
CA ALA A 288 25.31 21.61 -1.39
C ALA A 288 26.69 21.14 -1.92
N LEU A 289 27.75 21.90 -1.65
CA LEU A 289 29.13 21.51 -1.95
C LEU A 289 29.54 20.27 -1.16
N ALA A 290 29.28 20.22 0.15
CA ALA A 290 29.64 19.08 1.00
C ALA A 290 29.00 17.77 0.51
N VAL A 291 27.71 17.82 0.13
CA VAL A 291 27.01 16.65 -0.45
C VAL A 291 27.64 16.25 -1.79
N THR A 292 27.95 17.21 -2.65
CA THR A 292 28.59 16.95 -3.96
C THR A 292 29.97 16.31 -3.80
N GLN A 293 30.78 16.79 -2.86
CA GLN A 293 32.07 16.20 -2.50
C GLN A 293 31.91 14.76 -2.00
N SER A 294 30.95 14.52 -1.12
CA SER A 294 30.67 13.18 -0.57
C SER A 294 30.35 12.19 -1.68
N VAL A 295 29.50 12.56 -2.65
CA VAL A 295 29.19 11.69 -3.79
C VAL A 295 30.45 11.44 -4.63
N TRP A 296 31.17 12.49 -5.00
CA TRP A 296 32.35 12.38 -5.87
C TRP A 296 33.42 11.44 -5.30
N ARG A 297 33.64 11.46 -3.97
CA ARG A 297 34.59 10.56 -3.28
C ARG A 297 34.26 9.07 -3.42
N HIS A 298 33.01 8.73 -3.68
CA HIS A 298 32.57 7.33 -3.87
C HIS A 298 32.46 6.92 -5.34
N LEU A 299 32.73 7.84 -6.27
CA LEU A 299 32.74 7.55 -7.71
C LEU A 299 34.17 7.26 -8.17
N GLY A 300 34.32 6.21 -8.99
CA GLY A 300 35.55 5.93 -9.71
C GLY A 300 35.48 6.38 -11.18
N PRO A 301 36.64 6.51 -11.87
CA PRO A 301 36.70 6.83 -13.31
C PRO A 301 35.84 5.95 -14.22
N GLU A 302 35.62 4.70 -13.83
CA GLU A 302 34.79 3.72 -14.52
C GLU A 302 33.28 3.97 -14.36
N THR A 303 32.88 4.76 -13.37
CA THR A 303 31.47 5.01 -13.07
C THR A 303 30.87 6.01 -14.06
N LYS A 304 29.73 5.66 -14.65
CA LYS A 304 28.94 6.59 -15.48
C LYS A 304 28.59 7.82 -14.66
N GLY A 305 29.09 8.99 -15.08
CA GLY A 305 28.84 10.26 -14.41
C GLY A 305 30.01 10.82 -13.59
N TYR A 306 31.14 10.12 -13.47
CA TYR A 306 32.33 10.63 -12.76
C TYR A 306 32.76 12.03 -13.24
N ARG A 307 32.86 12.22 -14.56
CA ARG A 307 33.20 13.52 -15.16
C ARG A 307 32.14 14.61 -14.94
N PRO A 308 30.84 14.39 -15.21
CA PRO A 308 29.81 15.35 -14.83
C PRO A 308 29.83 15.78 -13.36
N TRP A 309 30.02 14.83 -12.44
CA TRP A 309 30.16 15.15 -11.01
C TRP A 309 31.43 15.94 -10.71
N THR A 310 32.55 15.63 -11.36
CA THR A 310 33.80 16.39 -11.26
C THR A 310 33.62 17.84 -11.73
N ALA A 311 32.96 18.03 -12.89
CA ALA A 311 32.69 19.36 -13.44
C ALA A 311 31.79 20.19 -12.52
N GLN A 312 30.71 19.58 -12.00
CA GLN A 312 29.82 20.25 -11.06
C GLN A 312 30.54 20.62 -9.76
N LEU A 313 31.38 19.72 -9.22
CA LEU A 313 32.14 19.99 -8.00
C LEU A 313 33.14 21.15 -8.21
N SER A 314 33.86 21.15 -9.33
CA SER A 314 34.77 22.23 -9.72
C SER A 314 34.05 23.57 -9.84
N GLU A 315 32.89 23.59 -10.51
CA GLU A 315 32.06 24.80 -10.63
C GLU A 315 31.57 25.31 -9.26
N GLN A 316 31.15 24.41 -8.36
CA GLN A 316 30.73 24.81 -7.02
C GLN A 316 31.89 25.41 -6.20
N TYR A 317 33.10 24.86 -6.30
CA TYR A 317 34.28 25.46 -5.68
C TYR A 317 34.59 26.85 -6.25
N ASP A 318 34.52 27.03 -7.57
CA ASP A 318 34.69 28.34 -8.22
C ASP A 318 33.68 29.36 -7.69
N THR A 319 32.40 29.00 -7.62
CA THR A 319 31.34 29.90 -7.12
C THR A 319 31.54 30.31 -5.67
N LEU A 320 32.26 29.51 -4.88
CA LEU A 320 32.60 29.78 -3.49
C LEU A 320 33.96 30.46 -3.32
N GLY A 321 34.60 30.89 -4.42
CA GLY A 321 35.89 31.58 -4.38
C GLY A 321 37.06 30.67 -4.03
N ARG A 322 36.97 29.36 -4.34
CA ARG A 322 38.01 28.35 -4.06
C ARG A 322 38.60 27.78 -5.36
N PRO A 323 39.28 28.60 -6.18
CA PRO A 323 39.77 28.19 -7.50
C PRO A 323 40.83 27.06 -7.44
N ASP A 324 41.65 27.03 -6.40
CA ASP A 324 42.69 25.99 -6.25
C ASP A 324 42.05 24.61 -6.02
N ASP A 325 41.00 24.53 -5.21
CA ASP A 325 40.24 23.29 -5.01
C ASP A 325 39.48 22.89 -6.28
N ALA A 326 38.95 23.87 -7.02
CA ALA A 326 38.28 23.64 -8.30
C ALA A 326 39.22 23.00 -9.33
N LEU A 327 40.47 23.48 -9.40
CA LEU A 327 41.53 22.91 -10.23
C LEU A 327 41.96 21.54 -9.74
N ALA A 328 42.22 21.38 -8.43
CA ALA A 328 42.70 20.13 -7.85
C ALA A 328 41.75 18.94 -8.14
N VAL A 329 40.43 19.16 -8.09
CA VAL A 329 39.44 18.11 -8.40
C VAL A 329 39.49 17.69 -9.87
N VAL A 330 39.63 18.65 -10.78
CA VAL A 330 39.69 18.37 -12.22
C VAL A 330 41.03 17.71 -12.61
N GLU A 331 42.13 18.14 -11.99
CA GLU A 331 43.45 17.51 -12.10
C GLU A 331 43.41 16.07 -11.58
N ALA A 332 42.82 15.82 -10.41
CA ALA A 332 42.67 14.48 -9.84
C ALA A 332 41.85 13.54 -10.76
N ALA A 333 40.79 14.06 -11.38
CA ALA A 333 40.01 13.27 -12.34
C ALA A 333 40.81 12.94 -13.61
N TRP A 334 41.58 13.90 -14.14
CA TRP A 334 42.45 13.67 -15.28
C TRP A 334 43.53 12.63 -14.99
N THR A 335 44.19 12.71 -13.84
CA THR A 335 45.21 11.72 -13.44
C THR A 335 44.60 10.34 -13.24
N ALA A 336 43.47 10.23 -12.56
CA ALA A 336 42.78 8.97 -12.32
C ALA A 336 42.36 8.30 -13.65
N ILE A 337 41.76 9.05 -14.58
CA ILE A 337 41.41 8.52 -15.91
C ILE A 337 42.68 8.16 -16.71
N GLY A 338 43.76 8.95 -16.58
CA GLY A 338 45.05 8.68 -17.22
C GLY A 338 45.67 7.34 -16.81
N VAL A 339 45.55 6.95 -15.54
CA VAL A 339 46.00 5.62 -15.05
C VAL A 339 45.28 4.48 -15.76
N TYR A 340 43.95 4.60 -15.95
CA TYR A 340 43.18 3.60 -16.68
C TYR A 340 43.55 3.55 -18.17
N LEU A 341 43.72 4.71 -18.81
CA LEU A 341 44.17 4.76 -20.20
C LEU A 341 45.57 4.15 -20.36
N ALA A 342 46.50 4.38 -19.42
CA ALA A 342 47.83 3.77 -19.45
C ALA A 342 47.77 2.24 -19.32
N ARG A 343 46.83 1.71 -18.53
CA ARG A 343 46.58 0.27 -18.40
C ARG A 343 45.93 -0.33 -19.65
N PHE A 344 45.09 0.45 -20.34
CA PHE A 344 44.34 0.03 -21.53
C PHE A 344 44.52 1.03 -22.70
N PRO A 345 45.73 1.13 -23.28
CA PRO A 345 46.08 2.22 -24.21
C PRO A 345 45.30 2.20 -25.52
N ASN A 346 44.77 1.04 -25.92
CA ASN A 346 44.02 0.86 -27.16
C ASN A 346 42.50 0.94 -26.98
N ASP A 347 42.00 1.13 -25.76
CA ASP A 347 40.56 1.22 -25.51
C ASP A 347 40.01 2.59 -25.95
N ILE A 348 39.11 2.57 -26.93
CA ILE A 348 38.46 3.76 -27.50
C ILE A 348 37.65 4.51 -26.44
N ALA A 349 37.00 3.79 -25.51
CA ALA A 349 36.21 4.40 -24.45
C ALA A 349 37.11 5.19 -23.49
N TRP A 350 38.26 4.62 -23.09
CA TRP A 350 39.21 5.34 -22.24
C TRP A 350 39.88 6.51 -22.94
N LYS A 351 40.18 6.42 -24.25
CA LYS A 351 40.65 7.57 -25.04
C LYS A 351 39.62 8.69 -25.05
N TYR A 352 38.34 8.37 -25.25
CA TYR A 352 37.24 9.33 -25.19
C TYR A 352 37.10 9.98 -23.80
N GLN A 353 37.15 9.18 -22.74
CA GLN A 353 37.07 9.69 -21.37
C GLN A 353 38.26 10.59 -21.03
N ALA A 354 39.48 10.17 -21.37
CA ALA A 354 40.69 10.94 -21.16
C ALA A 354 40.60 12.28 -21.90
N ARG A 355 40.38 12.25 -23.23
CA ARG A 355 40.22 13.47 -24.04
C ARG A 355 39.23 14.44 -23.41
N GLY A 356 38.08 13.94 -22.98
CA GLY A 356 37.07 14.79 -22.39
C GLY A 356 37.42 15.33 -20.99
N ALA A 357 38.17 14.59 -20.18
CA ALA A 357 38.70 15.10 -18.91
C ALA A 357 39.81 16.13 -19.13
N GLY A 358 40.66 15.92 -20.12
CA GLY A 358 41.72 16.86 -20.48
C GLY A 358 41.18 18.17 -21.04
N LEU A 359 40.13 18.14 -21.87
CA LEU A 359 39.45 19.36 -22.32
C LEU A 359 38.77 20.13 -21.17
N MET A 360 38.23 19.41 -20.18
CA MET A 360 37.67 20.02 -18.97
C MET A 360 38.76 20.71 -18.14
N LEU A 361 39.91 20.06 -17.96
CA LEU A 361 41.07 20.63 -17.27
C LEU A 361 41.66 21.83 -18.02
N ALA A 362 41.79 21.75 -19.34
CA ALA A 362 42.25 22.88 -20.15
C ALA A 362 41.33 24.10 -20.02
N LYS A 363 40.00 23.87 -20.03
CA LYS A 363 39.01 24.93 -19.78
C LYS A 363 39.18 25.56 -18.39
N ALA A 364 39.43 24.75 -17.36
CA ALA A 364 39.67 25.25 -16.01
C ALA A 364 40.98 26.06 -15.95
N TYR A 365 42.08 25.56 -16.52
CA TYR A 365 43.34 26.30 -16.61
C TYR A 365 43.19 27.65 -17.33
N ARG A 366 42.44 27.71 -18.44
CA ARG A 366 42.14 28.98 -19.11
C ARG A 366 41.39 29.95 -18.20
N ARG A 367 40.40 29.47 -17.45
CA ARG A 367 39.60 30.28 -16.52
C ARG A 367 40.49 30.90 -15.42
N HIS A 368 41.51 30.18 -14.97
CA HIS A 368 42.45 30.63 -13.94
C HIS A 368 43.79 31.14 -14.51
N GLN A 369 43.80 31.61 -15.77
CA GLN A 369 44.95 32.23 -16.43
C GLN A 369 46.22 31.37 -16.58
N ARG A 370 46.13 30.05 -16.44
CA ARG A 370 47.22 29.08 -16.74
C ARG A 370 47.21 28.72 -18.23
N ILE A 371 47.45 29.71 -19.09
CA ILE A 371 47.23 29.59 -20.54
C ILE A 371 48.17 28.57 -21.19
N ASP A 372 49.45 28.57 -20.84
CA ASP A 372 50.44 27.66 -21.45
C ASP A 372 50.13 26.19 -21.16
N GLU A 373 49.71 25.90 -19.94
CA GLU A 373 49.32 24.55 -19.51
C GLU A 373 48.03 24.08 -20.19
N ALA A 374 47.08 25.00 -20.40
CA ALA A 374 45.87 24.70 -21.17
C ALA A 374 46.19 24.34 -22.62
N ILE A 375 47.06 25.10 -23.28
CA ILE A 375 47.48 24.83 -24.67
C ILE A 375 48.19 23.47 -24.76
N ALA A 376 49.13 23.21 -23.86
CA ALA A 376 49.84 21.93 -23.81
C ALA A 376 48.89 20.74 -23.64
N LEU A 377 47.86 20.89 -22.80
CA LEU A 377 46.89 19.84 -22.56
C LEU A 377 45.92 19.64 -23.75
N GLU A 378 45.54 20.71 -24.44
CA GLU A 378 44.72 20.62 -25.67
C GLU A 378 45.46 19.89 -26.79
N VAL A 379 46.77 20.10 -26.93
CA VAL A 379 47.62 19.35 -27.88
C VAL A 379 47.63 17.86 -27.51
N LYS A 380 47.82 17.52 -26.23
CA LYS A 380 47.73 16.13 -25.75
C LYS A 380 46.35 15.51 -26.04
N CYS A 381 45.27 16.26 -25.84
CA CYS A 381 43.91 15.80 -26.12
C CYS A 381 43.65 15.55 -27.62
N LYS A 382 44.27 16.34 -28.51
CA LYS A 382 44.22 16.10 -29.96
C LYS A 382 44.95 14.82 -30.35
N ALA A 383 46.06 14.48 -29.70
CA ALA A 383 46.78 13.23 -29.96
C ALA A 383 45.99 11.96 -29.52
N LEU A 384 44.99 12.12 -28.63
CA LEU A 384 44.14 11.02 -28.15
C LEU A 384 42.96 10.69 -29.10
N SER A 385 42.73 11.46 -30.17
CA SER A 385 41.70 11.12 -31.16
C SER A 385 42.16 9.97 -32.04
N VAL A 386 41.39 8.87 -32.05
CA VAL A 386 41.40 7.84 -33.10
C VAL A 386 40.52 8.31 -34.24
#